data_AF-A0A7S6N7P1-F1
#
_entry.id   AF-A0A7S6N7P1-F1
#
_cell.length_a   1.000
_cell.length_b   1.000
_cell.length_c   1.000
_cell.angle_alpha   90.00
_cell.angle_beta   90.00
_cell.angle_gamma   90.00
#
_symmetry.space_group_name_H-M   'P 1'
#
loop_
_entity.id
_entity.type
_entity.pdbx_description
1 polymer ?
#
loop_
_entity_poly.entity_id
_entity_poly.type
_entity_poly.pdbx_seq_one_letter_code
_entity_poly.pdbx_strand_id
1 'polypeptide(L)'
;MARSERHSVDYLYSLYDALVSINVPNDKARAVVDAMERDMATTIATKADLQLLRTELHQECALIRKDMEIMTASISSTLTLRLGSMLVVVTGLLFAALKLT
;
A
#
# COMPACT_ATOMS: atom_id res chain seq x y z
N MET A 1 -3.39 -19.75 -6.07
CA MET A 1 -1.97 -19.92 -6.46
C MET A 1 -1.83 -20.94 -7.59
N ALA A 2 -2.48 -22.10 -7.49
CA ALA A 2 -2.42 -23.23 -8.44
C ALA A 2 -2.86 -23.01 -9.91
N ARG A 3 -3.36 -21.82 -10.29
CA ARG A 3 -3.73 -21.49 -11.69
C ARG A 3 -2.59 -20.79 -12.43
N SER A 4 -1.76 -20.03 -11.73
CA SER A 4 -0.61 -19.33 -12.31
C SER A 4 0.54 -20.30 -12.59
N GLU A 5 0.78 -21.24 -11.66
CA GLU A 5 1.80 -22.28 -11.85
C GLU A 5 1.43 -23.21 -13.01
N ARG A 6 0.15 -23.55 -13.17
CA ARG A 6 -0.34 -24.35 -14.29
C ARG A 6 0.01 -23.73 -15.64
N HIS A 7 -0.30 -22.45 -15.81
CA HIS A 7 0.06 -21.71 -17.02
C HIS A 7 1.58 -21.67 -17.26
N SER A 8 2.38 -21.44 -16.21
CA SER A 8 3.83 -21.37 -16.35
C SER A 8 4.44 -22.69 -16.82
N VAL A 9 3.95 -23.82 -16.29
CA VAL A 9 4.39 -25.17 -16.67
C VAL A 9 3.96 -25.49 -18.11
N ASP A 10 2.76 -25.08 -18.52
CA ASP A 10 2.27 -25.26 -19.89
C ASP A 10 3.13 -24.49 -20.91
N TYR A 11 3.61 -23.29 -20.57
CA TYR A 11 4.52 -22.50 -21.41
C TYR A 11 5.91 -23.15 -21.56
N LEU A 12 6.48 -23.68 -20.49
CA LEU A 12 7.79 -24.37 -20.54
C LEU A 12 7.71 -25.63 -21.43
N TYR A 13 6.61 -26.37 -21.34
CA TYR A 13 6.35 -27.54 -22.20
C TYR A 13 6.19 -27.14 -23.68
N SER A 14 5.41 -26.09 -23.96
CA SER A 14 5.24 -25.59 -25.32
C SER A 14 6.53 -25.05 -25.91
N LEU A 15 7.41 -24.44 -25.11
CA LEU A 15 8.71 -23.94 -25.57
C LEU A 15 9.69 -25.09 -25.85
N TYR A 16 9.76 -26.08 -24.95
CA TYR A 16 10.55 -27.27 -25.16
C TYR A 16 10.16 -27.99 -26.45
N ASP A 17 8.86 -28.21 -26.67
CA ASP A 17 8.33 -28.87 -27.86
C ASP A 17 8.63 -28.05 -29.14
N ALA A 18 8.46 -26.73 -29.09
CA ALA A 18 8.82 -25.85 -30.20
C ALA A 18 10.32 -25.93 -30.56
N LEU A 19 11.22 -25.94 -29.56
CA LEU A 19 12.67 -26.05 -29.74
C LEU A 19 13.06 -27.40 -30.35
N VAL A 20 12.44 -28.49 -29.90
CA VAL A 20 12.66 -29.82 -30.48
C VAL A 20 12.14 -29.88 -31.92
N SER A 21 11.00 -29.25 -32.21
CA SER A 21 10.41 -29.24 -33.56
C SER A 21 11.26 -28.50 -34.61
N ILE A 22 12.06 -27.51 -34.19
CA ILE A 22 13.03 -26.81 -35.05
C ILE A 22 14.42 -27.48 -35.07
N ASN A 23 14.50 -28.74 -34.64
CA ASN A 23 15.70 -29.59 -34.66
C ASN A 23 16.84 -29.09 -33.74
N VAL A 24 16.51 -28.40 -32.64
CA VAL A 24 17.49 -28.10 -31.57
C VAL A 24 17.76 -29.38 -30.78
N PRO A 25 19.04 -29.75 -30.54
CA PRO A 25 19.40 -30.89 -29.71
C PRO A 25 18.73 -30.82 -28.33
N ASN A 26 18.26 -31.97 -27.85
CA ASN A 26 17.45 -32.09 -26.63
C ASN A 26 18.13 -31.44 -25.40
N ASP A 27 19.45 -31.59 -25.28
CA ASP A 27 20.25 -31.02 -24.20
C ASP A 27 20.26 -29.49 -24.23
N LYS A 28 20.26 -28.89 -25.42
CA LYS A 28 20.21 -27.42 -25.59
C LYS A 28 18.81 -26.88 -25.32
N ALA A 29 17.77 -27.60 -25.74
CA ALA A 29 16.38 -27.23 -25.43
C ALA A 29 16.12 -27.24 -23.92
N ARG A 30 16.63 -28.26 -23.20
CA ARG A 30 16.58 -28.30 -21.74
C ARG A 30 17.33 -27.15 -21.08
N ALA A 31 18.54 -26.83 -21.55
CA ALA A 31 19.31 -25.71 -20.99
C ALA A 31 18.57 -24.36 -21.10
N VAL A 32 17.83 -24.15 -22.20
CA VAL A 32 17.01 -22.93 -22.40
C VAL A 32 15.80 -22.92 -21.47
N VAL A 33 15.11 -24.05 -21.31
CA VAL A 33 13.98 -24.19 -20.38
C VAL A 33 14.43 -23.98 -18.94
N ASP A 34 15.53 -24.58 -18.53
CA ASP A 34 16.14 -24.44 -17.20
C ASP A 34 16.60 -23.01 -16.91
N ALA A 35 17.14 -22.32 -17.92
CA ALA A 35 17.54 -20.93 -17.80
C ALA A 35 16.32 -20.01 -17.70
N MET A 36 15.26 -20.30 -18.47
CA MET A 36 14.02 -19.52 -18.45
C MET A 36 13.21 -19.75 -17.18
N GLU A 37 13.16 -20.98 -16.64
CA GLU A 37 12.55 -21.27 -15.34
C GLU A 37 13.28 -20.51 -14.22
N ARG A 38 14.63 -20.54 -14.24
CA ARG A 38 15.45 -19.76 -13.30
C ARG A 38 15.23 -18.26 -13.45
N ASP A 39 15.21 -17.74 -14.68
CA ASP A 39 14.99 -16.33 -14.94
C ASP A 39 13.57 -15.88 -14.51
N MET A 40 12.53 -16.68 -14.77
CA MET A 40 11.18 -16.41 -14.27
C MET A 40 11.11 -16.42 -12.73
N ALA A 41 11.91 -17.26 -12.06
CA ALA A 41 12.01 -17.24 -10.60
C ALA A 41 12.70 -15.98 -10.06
N THR A 42 13.61 -15.35 -10.82
CA THR A 42 14.34 -14.14 -10.40
C THR A 42 13.76 -12.82 -10.89
N THR A 43 13.15 -12.78 -12.07
CA THR A 43 12.85 -11.52 -12.79
C THR A 43 11.38 -11.10 -12.65
N ILE A 44 10.49 -12.01 -12.24
CA ILE A 44 9.13 -11.62 -11.88
C ILE A 44 9.20 -10.99 -10.51
N ALA A 45 9.03 -9.65 -10.42
CA ALA A 45 8.73 -8.95 -9.17
C ALA A 45 7.71 -9.81 -8.43
N THR A 46 8.15 -10.47 -7.36
CA THR A 46 7.47 -11.67 -6.92
C THR A 46 6.08 -11.24 -6.50
N LYS A 47 5.09 -12.11 -6.70
CA LYS A 47 3.75 -11.83 -6.19
C LYS A 47 3.78 -11.46 -4.69
N ALA A 48 4.79 -11.93 -3.96
CA ALA A 48 5.08 -11.53 -2.59
C ALA A 48 5.51 -10.05 -2.48
N ASP A 49 6.40 -9.55 -3.33
CA ASP A 49 6.80 -8.12 -3.34
C ASP A 49 5.60 -7.20 -3.59
N LEU A 50 4.71 -7.57 -4.53
CA LEU A 50 3.48 -6.81 -4.77
C LEU A 50 2.51 -6.87 -3.58
N GLN A 51 2.43 -8.01 -2.89
CA GLN A 51 1.63 -8.13 -1.68
C GLN A 51 2.22 -7.27 -0.54
N LEU A 52 3.54 -7.25 -0.41
CA LEU A 52 4.26 -6.47 0.59
C LEU A 52 4.07 -4.97 0.32
N LEU A 53 4.25 -4.52 -0.92
CA LEU A 53 3.98 -3.13 -1.31
C LEU A 53 2.53 -2.73 -1.06
N ARG A 54 1.58 -3.63 -1.34
CA ARG A 54 0.15 -3.38 -1.04
C ARG A 54 -0.10 -3.23 0.45
N THR A 55 0.55 -4.05 1.30
CA THR A 55 0.41 -3.93 2.74
C THR A 55 1.02 -2.64 3.28
N GLU A 56 2.20 -2.25 2.78
CA GLU A 56 2.86 -0.98 3.15
C GLU A 56 1.98 0.21 2.78
N LEU A 57 1.45 0.26 1.55
CA LEU A 57 0.55 1.32 1.12
C LEU A 57 -0.72 1.42 1.97
N HIS A 58 -1.32 0.28 2.34
CA HIS A 58 -2.48 0.27 3.23
C HIS A 58 -2.15 0.81 4.62
N GLN A 59 -0.97 0.48 5.14
CA GLN A 59 -0.51 0.97 6.43
C GLN A 59 -0.25 2.47 6.41
N GLU A 60 0.45 2.99 5.40
CA GLU A 60 0.69 4.41 5.21
C GLU A 60 -0.62 5.21 5.09
N CYS A 61 -1.58 4.72 4.29
CA CYS A 61 -2.89 5.35 4.20
C CYS A 61 -3.64 5.37 5.54
N ALA A 62 -3.51 4.32 6.37
CA ALA A 62 -4.15 4.27 7.68
C ALA A 62 -3.50 5.26 8.66
N LEU A 63 -2.18 5.42 8.61
CA LEU A 63 -1.45 6.41 9.41
C LEU A 63 -1.84 7.84 9.02
N ILE A 64 -1.83 8.15 7.72
CA ILE A 64 -2.25 9.47 7.22
C ILE A 64 -3.69 9.79 7.67
N ARG A 65 -4.61 8.82 7.58
CA ARG A 65 -5.99 9.03 8.05
C ARG A 65 -6.03 9.35 9.54
N LYS A 66 -5.28 8.62 10.37
CA LYS A 66 -5.18 8.88 11.81
C LYS A 66 -4.62 10.28 12.09
N ASP A 67 -3.57 10.69 11.39
CA ASP A 67 -2.97 12.00 11.57
C ASP A 67 -3.95 13.13 11.22
N MET A 68 -4.74 12.96 10.16
CA MET A 68 -5.81 13.91 9.81
C MET A 68 -6.91 13.99 10.87
N GLU A 69 -7.32 12.86 11.45
CA GLU A 69 -8.31 12.82 12.54
C GLU A 69 -7.78 13.54 13.78
N ILE A 70 -6.53 13.28 14.18
CA ILE A 70 -5.88 13.93 15.32
C ILE A 70 -5.74 15.43 15.09
N MET A 71 -5.31 15.85 13.89
CA MET A 71 -5.17 17.25 13.54
C MET A 71 -6.53 17.98 13.64
N THR A 72 -7.58 17.39 13.09
CA THR A 72 -8.94 17.95 13.13
C THR A 72 -9.46 18.06 14.57
N ALA A 73 -9.23 17.03 15.39
CA ALA A 73 -9.62 17.02 16.80
C ALA A 73 -8.85 18.07 17.62
N SER A 74 -7.56 18.23 17.36
CA SER A 74 -6.70 19.21 18.01
C SER A 74 -7.12 20.66 17.69
N ILE A 75 -7.40 20.94 16.41
CA ILE A 75 -7.91 22.25 15.98
C ILE A 75 -9.23 22.55 16.70
N SER A 76 -10.17 21.59 16.70
CA SER A 76 -11.49 21.78 17.32
C SER A 76 -11.40 22.03 18.81
N SER A 77 -10.57 21.25 19.53
CA SER A 77 -10.38 21.39 20.98
C SER A 77 -9.70 22.72 21.33
N THR A 78 -8.66 23.10 20.59
CA THR A 78 -7.92 24.35 20.82
C THR A 78 -8.82 25.57 20.59
N LEU A 79 -9.61 25.57 19.51
CA LEU A 79 -10.56 26.64 19.24
C LEU A 79 -11.68 26.68 20.28
N THR A 80 -12.22 25.54 20.68
CA THR A 80 -13.27 25.47 21.73
C THR A 80 -12.78 26.04 23.05
N LEU A 81 -11.57 25.69 23.48
CA LEU A 81 -10.97 26.22 24.72
C LEU A 81 -10.69 27.72 24.64
N ARG A 82 -10.11 28.19 23.53
CA ARG A 82 -9.79 29.61 23.35
C ARG A 82 -11.05 30.47 23.24
N LEU A 83 -12.04 30.04 22.46
CA LEU A 83 -13.31 30.76 22.32
C LEU A 83 -14.13 30.69 23.61
N GLY A 84 -14.16 29.54 24.29
CA GLY A 84 -14.84 29.37 25.58
C GLY A 84 -14.28 30.29 26.66
N SER A 85 -12.94 30.32 26.81
CA SER A 85 -12.29 31.23 27.76
C SER A 85 -12.52 32.71 27.43
N MET A 86 -12.46 33.10 26.15
CA MET A 86 -12.81 34.46 25.72
C MET A 86 -14.27 34.81 26.06
N LEU A 87 -15.21 33.90 25.85
CA LEU A 87 -16.63 34.08 26.21
C LEU A 87 -16.83 34.29 27.72
N VAL A 88 -16.15 33.50 28.55
CA VAL A 88 -16.19 33.65 30.01
C VAL A 88 -15.68 35.03 30.43
N VAL A 89 -14.56 35.48 29.85
CA VAL A 89 -14.00 36.82 30.12
C VAL A 89 -14.96 37.92 29.69
N VAL A 90 -15.51 37.86 28.48
CA VAL A 90 -16.44 38.87 27.95
C VAL A 90 -17.71 38.93 28.80
N THR A 91 -18.27 37.78 29.16
CA THR A 91 -19.50 37.71 29.98
C THR A 91 -19.26 38.26 31.38
N GLY A 92 -18.09 37.94 31.99
CA GLY A 92 -17.71 38.47 33.30
C GLY A 92 -17.56 40.00 33.30
N LEU A 93 -16.90 40.56 32.29
CA LEU A 93 -16.75 42.00 32.11
C LEU A 93 -18.11 42.70 31.93
N LEU A 94 -19.01 42.12 31.11
CA LEU A 94 -20.34 42.67 30.87
C LEU A 94 -21.18 42.71 32.16
N PHE A 95 -21.11 41.64 32.96
CA PHE A 95 -21.82 41.57 34.25
C PHE A 95 -21.28 42.58 35.26
N ALA A 96 -19.95 42.75 35.33
CA ALA A 96 -19.32 43.75 36.19
C ALA A 96 -19.73 45.18 35.78
N ALA A 97 -19.79 45.47 34.47
CA ALA A 97 -20.23 46.77 33.95
C ALA A 97 -21.70 47.07 34.28
N LEU A 98 -22.59 46.08 34.16
CA LEU A 98 -24.00 46.21 34.53
C LEU A 98 -24.22 46.47 36.01
N LYS A 99 -23.37 45.90 36.89
CA LYS A 99 -23.44 46.16 38.34
C LYS A 99 -22.90 47.53 38.74
N LEU A 100 -22.11 48.17 37.88
CA LEU A 100 -21.50 49.49 38.11
C LEU A 100 -22.42 50.64 37.67
N THR A 101 -23.44 50.36 36.85
CA THR A 101 -24.49 51.31 36.43
C THR A 101 -25.70 51.18 37.36
#